data_AF-A0A7X6L888-F1
#
_entry.id   AF-A0A7X6L888-F1
#
_cell.length_a   1.000
_cell.length_b   1.000
_cell.length_c   1.000
_cell.angle_alpha   90.00
_cell.angle_beta   90.00
_cell.angle_gamma   90.00
#
_symmetry.space_group_name_H-M   'P 1'
#
loop_
_entity.id
_entity.type
_entity.pdbx_description
1 polymer ?
#
loop_
_entity_poly.entity_id
_entity_poly.type
_entity_poly.pdbx_seq_one_letter_code
_entity_poly.pdbx_strand_id
1 'polypeptide(L)' 'MIAASFPLSKAAEAHALGDAGRTVGKLVLTVP' A
#
# COMPACT_ATOMS: atom_id res chain seq x y z
N MET A 1 8.81 7.99 5.37
CA MET A 1 8.96 7.78 3.91
C MET A 1 7.76 6.98 3.39
N ILE A 2 7.37 7.20 2.13
CA ILE A 2 6.35 6.40 1.45
C ILE A 2 7.06 5.21 0.80
N ALA A 3 6.57 4.00 1.06
CA ALA A 3 7.17 2.77 0.54
C ALA A 3 6.59 2.41 -0.84
N ALA A 4 5.27 2.62 -1.03
CA ALA A 4 4.60 2.47 -2.32
C ALA A 4 3.24 3.20 -2.32
N SER A 5 2.73 3.51 -3.51
CA SER A 5 1.40 4.08 -3.73
C SER A 5 0.56 3.15 -4.61
N PHE A 6 -0.71 3.02 -4.27
CA PHE A 6 -1.67 2.19 -4.99
C PHE A 6 -2.94 3.00 -5.28
N PRO A 7 -3.56 2.87 -6.46
CA PRO A 7 -4.90 3.40 -6.65
C PRO A 7 -5.89 2.69 -5.71
N LEU A 8 -6.96 3.37 -5.28
CA LEU A 8 -7.97 2.80 -4.37
C LEU A 8 -8.56 1.46 -4.87
N SER A 9 -8.67 1.28 -6.19
CA SER A 9 -9.09 0.02 -6.82
C SER A 9 -8.17 -1.17 -6.54
N LYS A 10 -6.98 -0.93 -6.00
CA LYS A 10 -5.95 -1.92 -5.64
C LYS A 10 -5.69 -2.01 -4.13
N ALA A 11 -6.62 -1.53 -3.30
CA ALA A 11 -6.48 -1.56 -1.85
C ALA A 11 -6.20 -2.96 -1.27
N ALA A 12 -6.81 -4.01 -1.84
CA ALA A 12 -6.58 -5.38 -1.40
C ALA A 12 -5.12 -5.84 -1.58
N GLU A 13 -4.46 -5.40 -2.65
CA GLU A 13 -3.04 -5.72 -2.90
C GLU A 13 -2.13 -5.00 -1.90
N ALA A 14 -2.40 -3.72 -1.65
CA ALA A 14 -1.71 -2.96 -0.61
C ALA A 14 -1.88 -3.60 0.78
N HIS A 15 -3.07 -4.10 1.10
CA HIS A 15 -3.33 -4.80 2.35
C HIS A 15 -2.54 -6.12 2.46
N ALA A 16 -2.60 -6.96 1.43
CA ALA A 16 -1.85 -8.22 1.40
C ALA A 16 -0.33 -7.99 1.55
N LEU A 17 0.19 -6.92 0.94
CA LEU A 17 1.60 -6.54 1.07
C LEU A 17 1.95 -6.05 2.48
N GLY A 18 1.05 -5.28 3.11
CA GLY A 18 1.20 -4.81 4.49
C GLY A 18 1.18 -5.96 5.50
N ASP A 19 0.26 -6.90 5.34
CA ASP A 19 0.12 -8.08 6.21
C ASP A 19 1.34 -8.99 6.15
N ALA A 20 2.03 -9.05 5.02
CA ALA A 20 3.29 -9.78 4.89
C ALA A 20 4.44 -9.16 5.70
N GLY A 21 4.30 -7.94 6.23
CA GLY A 21 5.31 -7.26 7.04
C GLY A 21 6.58 -6.89 6.27
N ARG A 22 6.54 -6.88 4.93
CA ARG A 22 7.72 -6.72 4.06
C ARG A 22 8.08 -5.26 3.75
N THR A 23 7.39 -4.29 4.33
CA THR A 23 7.51 -2.88 3.96
C THR A 23 8.07 -2.04 5.10
N VAL A 24 9.07 -1.20 4.81
CA VAL A 24 9.61 -0.21 5.75
C VAL A 24 9.10 1.17 5.31
N GLY A 25 8.03 1.66 5.93
CA GLY A 25 7.35 2.90 5.56
C GLY A 25 5.86 2.73 5.28
N LYS A 26 5.19 3.79 4.83
CA LYS A 26 3.74 3.78 4.62
C LYS A 26 3.38 3.26 3.23
N LEU A 27 2.42 2.36 3.15
CA LEU A 27 1.66 2.06 1.94
C LEU A 27 0.50 3.05 1.85
N VAL A 28 0.40 3.78 0.74
CA VAL A 28 -0.57 4.88 0.58
C VAL A 28 -1.56 4.54 -0.53
N LEU A 29 -2.84 4.73 -0.25
CA LEU A 29 -3.89 4.66 -1.27
C LEU A 29 -4.12 6.05 -1.86
N THR A 30 -4.20 6.13 -3.18
CA THR A 30 -4.56 7.35 -3.91
C THR A 30 -5.96 7.22 -4.48
N VAL A 31 -6.68 8.33 -4.43
CA VAL A 31 -7.95 8.53 -5.12
C VAL A 31 -7.68 9.68 -6.09
N PRO A 32 -8.01 9.57 -7.38
CA PRO A 32 -8.03 10.76 -8.24
C PRO A 32 -8.99 11.82 -7.69
#